data_AF-A0A523F2Y5-F1
#
_entry.id   AF-A0A523F2Y5-F1
#
_cell.length_a   1.000
_cell.length_b   1.000
_cell.length_c   1.000
_cell.angle_alpha   90.00
_cell.angle_beta   90.00
_cell.angle_gamma   90.00
#
_symmetry.space_group_name_H-M   'P 1'
#
loop_
_entity.id
_entity.type
_entity.pdbx_description
1 polymer ?
#
loop_
_entity_poly.entity_id
_entity_poly.type
_entity_poly.pdbx_seq_one_letter_code
_entity_poly.pdbx_strand_id
1 'polypeptide(L)' 'MTIYITQGRYTDQAIQGFVAKPEDRAAQARKLFKSAGGKMIAYYVTLGEYDFLVISEGKDLTNLV' A
#
# COMPACT_ATOMS: atom_id res chain seq x y z
N MET A 1 9.13 -16.41 6.41
CA MET A 1 8.30 -15.24 6.03
C MET A 1 8.45 -15.05 4.55
N THR A 2 7.35 -14.72 3.87
CA THR A 2 7.33 -14.56 2.41
C THR A 2 7.21 -13.08 2.08
N ILE A 3 7.92 -12.67 1.02
CA ILE A 3 7.84 -11.32 0.47
C ILE A 3 6.75 -11.28 -0.58
N TYR A 4 5.86 -10.31 -0.46
CA TYR A 4 4.77 -10.08 -1.39
C TYR A 4 4.90 -8.70 -2.02
N ILE A 5 4.45 -8.62 -3.27
CA ILE A 5 4.32 -7.37 -4.01
C ILE A 5 2.83 -7.12 -4.24
N THR A 6 2.33 -6.03 -3.69
CA THR A 6 0.96 -5.56 -3.91
C THR A 6 0.99 -4.36 -4.84
N GLN A 7 0.22 -4.41 -5.92
CA GLN A 7 0.08 -3.31 -6.87
C GLN A 7 -1.38 -2.88 -6.93
N GLY A 8 -1.62 -1.59 -7.18
CA GLY A 8 -2.97 -1.08 -7.26
C GLY A 8 -3.07 0.19 -8.08
N ARG A 9 -4.32 0.48 -8.45
CA ARG A 9 -4.70 1.72 -9.12
C ARG A 9 -5.69 2.47 -8.25
N TYR A 10 -5.52 3.78 -8.15
CA TYR A 10 -6.47 4.64 -7.46
C TYR A 10 -7.67 4.90 -8.33
N THR A 11 -8.82 5.09 -7.70
CA THR A 11 -9.99 5.66 -8.36
C THR A 11 -9.81 7.18 -8.46
N ASP A 12 -10.49 7.81 -9.42
CA ASP A 12 -10.49 9.27 -9.55
C ASP A 12 -10.92 9.97 -8.25
N GLN A 13 -11.91 9.40 -7.55
CA GLN A 13 -12.37 9.89 -6.26
C GLN A 13 -11.28 9.81 -5.18
N ALA A 14 -10.48 8.74 -5.15
CA ALA A 14 -9.36 8.62 -4.22
C ALA A 14 -8.31 9.70 -4.50
N ILE A 15 -7.95 9.92 -5.77
CA ILE A 15 -6.99 10.97 -6.17
C ILE A 15 -7.50 12.35 -5.76
N GLN A 16 -8.77 12.67 -6.03
CA GLN A 16 -9.37 13.94 -5.60
C GLN A 16 -9.30 14.11 -4.08
N GLY A 17 -9.58 13.05 -3.32
CA GLY A 17 -9.43 13.04 -1.87
C GLY A 17 -7.99 13.29 -1.40
N PHE A 18 -7.00 12.77 -2.12
CA PHE A 18 -5.58 12.98 -1.80
C PHE A 18 -5.16 14.44 -2.03
N VAL A 19 -5.63 15.05 -3.10
CA VAL A 19 -5.38 16.47 -3.41
C VAL A 19 -6.06 17.37 -2.39
N ALA A 20 -7.32 17.08 -2.05
CA ALA A 20 -8.09 17.87 -1.07
C ALA A 20 -7.51 17.78 0.35
N LYS A 21 -6.91 16.65 0.71
CA LYS A 21 -6.27 16.43 2.00
C LYS A 21 -4.93 15.69 1.85
N PRO A 22 -3.82 16.44 1.68
CA PRO A 22 -2.49 15.88 1.66
C PRO A 22 -2.15 15.25 3.02
N GLU A 23 -1.73 13.99 3.01
CA GLU A 23 -1.29 13.26 4.21
C GLU A 23 -0.23 12.22 3.86
N ASP A 24 0.55 11.79 4.86
CA ASP A 24 1.53 10.71 4.69
C ASP A 24 0.82 9.35 4.54
N ARG A 25 0.48 9.02 3.30
CA ARG A 25 -0.16 7.77 2.92
C ARG A 25 0.72 6.56 3.22
N ALA A 26 2.05 6.69 3.15
CA ALA A 26 2.96 5.59 3.46
C ALA A 26 2.87 5.24 4.95
N ALA A 27 2.78 6.23 5.85
CA ALA A 27 2.55 5.98 7.27
C ALA A 27 1.21 5.26 7.54
N GLN A 28 0.14 5.64 6.83
CA GLN A 28 -1.16 4.99 6.96
C GLN A 28 -1.14 3.55 6.42
N ALA A 29 -0.50 3.31 5.27
CA ALA A 29 -0.29 1.97 4.73
C ALA A 29 0.52 1.09 5.71
N ARG A 30 1.61 1.60 6.30
CA ARG A 30 2.39 0.87 7.31
C ARG A 30 1.54 0.38 8.48
N LYS A 31 0.63 1.24 8.98
CA LYS A 31 -0.28 0.87 10.07
C LYS A 31 -1.23 -0.25 9.65
N LEU A 32 -1.76 -0.19 8.43
CA LEU A 32 -2.65 -1.22 7.88
C LEU A 32 -1.94 -2.58 7.80
N PHE A 33 -0.76 -2.64 7.20
CA PHE A 33 0.02 -3.89 7.14
C PHE A 33 0.33 -4.43 8.54
N LYS A 34 0.69 -3.54 9.48
CA LYS A 34 0.95 -3.94 10.86
C LYS A 34 -0.30 -4.51 11.54
N SER A 35 -1.48 -3.91 11.33
CA SER A 35 -2.73 -4.43 11.90
C SER A 35 -3.13 -5.79 11.32
N ALA A 36 -2.74 -6.07 10.07
CA ALA A 36 -2.98 -7.36 9.41
C ALA A 36 -1.90 -8.42 9.78
N GLY A 37 -1.00 -8.12 10.70
CA GLY A 37 0.07 -9.04 11.10
C GLY A 37 1.21 -9.18 10.08
N GLY A 38 1.26 -8.28 9.10
CA GLY A 38 2.36 -8.14 8.15
C GLY A 38 3.29 -6.97 8.48
N LYS A 39 4.32 -6.79 7.66
CA LYS A 39 5.26 -5.66 7.76
C LYS A 39 5.47 -5.06 6.39
N MET A 40 5.18 -3.76 6.26
CA MET A 40 5.52 -3.02 5.04
C MET A 40 7.03 -2.74 5.01
N ILE A 41 7.70 -3.20 3.96
CA ILE A 41 9.13 -2.95 3.73
C ILE A 41 9.30 -1.65 2.96
N ALA A 42 8.57 -1.49 1.86
CA ALA A 42 8.69 -0.34 0.98
C ALA A 42 7.34 0.01 0.35
N TYR A 43 7.18 1.29 0.03
CA TYR A 43 6.02 1.83 -0.66
C TYR A 43 6.52 2.80 -1.72
N TYR A 44 6.08 2.60 -2.96
CA TYR A 44 6.45 3.41 -4.11
C TYR A 44 5.17 3.89 -4.79
N VAL A 45 5.12 5.19 -5.08
CA VAL A 45 4.16 5.73 -6.05
C VAL A 45 4.79 5.53 -7.42
N THR A 46 4.04 4.92 -8.33
CA THR A 46 4.51 4.59 -9.67
C THR A 46 3.69 5.38 -10.68
N LEU A 47 4.34 5.87 -11.75
CA LEU A 47 3.69 6.70 -12.76
C LEU A 47 3.50 5.89 -14.06
N GLY A 48 2.95 4.67 -13.93
CA GLY A 48 2.84 3.70 -15.02
C GLY A 48 1.49 3.00 -15.03
N GLU A 49 1.47 1.72 -15.40
CA GLU A 49 0.23 0.92 -15.45
C GLU A 49 -0.48 0.82 -14.08
N TYR A 50 0.32 0.80 -13.01
CA TYR A 50 -0.14 0.88 -11.63
C TYR A 50 0.27 2.22 -11.01
N ASP A 51 -0.56 2.72 -10.10
CA ASP A 51 -0.33 4.00 -9.41
C ASP A 51 0.55 3.84 -8.17
N PHE A 52 0.61 2.63 -7.60
CA PHE A 52 1.51 2.31 -6.51
C PHE A 52 1.93 0.84 -6.48
N LEU A 53 3.05 0.61 -5.81
CA LEU A 53 3.59 -0.70 -5.47
C LEU A 53 4.00 -0.73 -4.00
N VAL A 54 3.66 -1.83 -3.31
CA VAL A 54 4.06 -2.09 -1.93
C VAL A 54 4.83 -3.40 -1.85
N ILE A 55 5.97 -3.38 -1.15
CA ILE A 55 6.70 -4.58 -0.75
C ILE A 55 6.39 -4.85 0.72
N SER A 56 5.92 -6.05 1.04
CA SER A 56 5.57 -6.44 2.41
C SER A 56 5.97 -7.87 2.75
N GLU A 57 6.28 -8.10 4.03
CA GLU A 57 6.44 -9.43 4.61
C GLU A 57 5.13 -9.92 5.25
N GLY A 58 4.78 -11.17 4.99
CA GLY A 58 3.65 -11.87 5.62
C GLY A 58 3.99 -13.34 5.92
N LYS A 59 3.17 -13.98 6.76
CA LYS A 59 3.26 -15.44 7.01
C LYS A 59 2.64 -16.23 5.87
N ASP A 60 1.51 -15.74 5.35
CA ASP A 60 0.72 -16.29 4.27
C ASP A 60 0.05 -15.15 3.49
N LEU A 61 -0.67 -15.49 2.42
CA LEU A 61 -1.36 -14.51 1.57
C LEU A 61 -2.53 -13.83 2.31
N THR A 62 -3.19 -14.53 3.23
CA THR A 62 -4.38 -14.06 3.96
C THR A 62 -4.12 -12.83 4.83
N ASN A 63 -2.86 -12.57 5.20
CA ASN A 63 -2.50 -11.38 5.97
C ASN A 63 -2.41 -10.09 5.14
N LEU A 64 -2.65 -10.14 3.82
CA LEU A 64 -2.36 -9.05 2.88
C LEU A 64 -3.52 -8.70 1.92
N VAL A 65 -4.67 -9.37 2.04
CA VAL A 65 -5.90 -9.13 1.27
C VAL A 65 -7.05 -8.71 2.18
#